data_AF-A0A2M8AVU0-F1
#
_entry.id   AF-A0A2M8AVU0-F1
#
_cell.length_a   1.000
_cell.length_b   1.000
_cell.length_c   1.000
_cell.angle_alpha   90.00
_cell.angle_beta   90.00
_cell.angle_gamma   90.00
#
_symmetry.space_group_name_H-M   'P 1'
#
loop_
_entity.id
_entity.type
_entity.pdbx_description
1 polymer ?
#
loop_
_entity_poly.entity_id
_entity_poly.type
_entity_poly.pdbx_seq_one_letter_code
_entity_poly.pdbx_strand_id
1 'polypeptide(L)'
;MTQLQQAISGIITDEVRFVADSEGRDIEFIRQGIAVGRIVIPHNINHRINIYSGIGEGLRTKVNANIGTSPQHIELDEEIKKAETAIAFGADAIMDLSIAGETREIRKTLLKKIAVPFGTVPIYEAALNAVERDGSIMSMTPESILEVIARQAEDGVDFITIHSGVTQLIIERLKQQGRCMDTVSRGGTFIVEWMLYHNRENPFYERFDDILHIAKQYDVVLSLGDGLRPGCLMDATDRPQIQELIILGELAKRAYEAQVQVMIEGPGHVPMNQITANVLLQKQLCNHAPFYVLGPLVTDIAPGYDHITAAIGGAIAAGAGADFLCYVTPSEHLNLPTIEDVKNGVIAA
;
A
#
# COMPACT_ATOMS: atom_id res chain seq x y z
N MET A 1 7.85 -18.16 11.82
CA MET A 1 8.90 -17.13 11.87
C MET A 1 8.74 -16.29 10.63
N THR A 2 8.81 -14.97 10.73
CA THR A 2 8.73 -14.08 9.56
C THR A 2 9.96 -14.23 8.67
N GLN A 3 9.89 -13.86 7.40
CA GLN A 3 11.06 -13.80 6.50
C GLN A 3 12.17 -12.94 7.11
N LEU A 4 11.81 -11.83 7.78
CA LEU A 4 12.77 -10.99 8.49
C LEU A 4 13.50 -11.73 9.62
N GLN A 5 12.77 -12.49 10.45
CA GLN A 5 13.39 -13.30 11.50
C GLN A 5 14.34 -14.37 10.94
N GLN A 6 13.91 -15.03 9.86
CA GLN A 6 14.69 -16.06 9.18
C GLN A 6 15.96 -15.46 8.57
N ALA A 7 15.83 -14.32 7.88
CA ALA A 7 16.94 -13.59 7.30
C ALA A 7 17.96 -13.13 8.34
N ILE A 8 17.53 -12.51 9.46
CA ILE A 8 18.41 -12.11 10.57
C ILE A 8 19.17 -13.31 11.15
N SER A 9 18.53 -14.48 11.18
CA SER A 9 19.12 -15.73 11.69
C SER A 9 20.03 -16.43 10.66
N GLY A 10 20.25 -15.86 9.49
CA GLY A 10 21.07 -16.45 8.43
C GLY A 10 20.39 -17.59 7.67
N ILE A 11 19.06 -17.75 7.81
CA ILE A 11 18.29 -18.79 7.12
C ILE A 11 17.94 -18.32 5.71
N ILE A 12 18.17 -19.20 4.72
CA ILE A 12 17.75 -19.01 3.34
C ILE A 12 16.49 -19.83 3.08
N THR A 13 15.39 -19.12 2.84
CA THR A 13 14.06 -19.68 2.56
C THR A 13 13.87 -19.97 1.07
N ASP A 14 12.79 -20.67 0.71
CA ASP A 14 12.48 -20.93 -0.71
C ASP A 14 12.03 -19.65 -1.42
N GLU A 15 11.40 -18.74 -0.70
CA GLU A 15 11.04 -17.41 -1.19
C GLU A 15 12.28 -16.58 -1.53
N VAL A 16 13.31 -16.62 -0.67
CA VAL A 16 14.60 -15.95 -0.93
C VAL A 16 15.31 -16.56 -2.15
N ARG A 17 15.31 -17.89 -2.30
CA ARG A 17 15.87 -18.56 -3.49
C ARG A 17 15.16 -18.10 -4.77
N PHE A 18 13.83 -18.14 -4.76
CA PHE A 18 13.03 -17.73 -5.91
C PHE A 18 13.29 -16.28 -6.31
N VAL A 19 13.30 -15.36 -5.35
CA VAL A 19 13.57 -13.94 -5.62
C VAL A 19 14.99 -13.75 -6.14
N ALA A 20 16.00 -14.43 -5.59
CA ALA A 20 17.37 -14.33 -6.08
C ALA A 20 17.50 -14.79 -7.54
N ASP A 21 16.89 -15.94 -7.88
CA ASP A 21 16.92 -16.50 -9.22
C ASP A 21 16.17 -15.62 -10.22
N SER A 22 14.96 -15.15 -9.88
CA SER A 22 14.14 -14.30 -10.75
C SER A 22 14.75 -12.91 -11.00
N GLU A 23 15.47 -12.36 -10.02
CA GLU A 23 16.13 -11.06 -10.12
C GLU A 23 17.56 -11.15 -10.69
N GLY A 24 18.09 -12.37 -10.89
CA GLY A 24 19.49 -12.58 -11.29
C GLY A 24 20.48 -11.97 -10.28
N ARG A 25 20.18 -12.13 -8.98
CA ARG A 25 20.94 -11.59 -7.85
C ARG A 25 21.55 -12.71 -7.02
N ASP A 26 22.61 -12.36 -6.31
CA ASP A 26 23.19 -13.27 -5.32
C ASP A 26 22.19 -13.53 -4.20
N ILE A 27 22.11 -14.78 -3.73
CA ILE A 27 21.12 -15.17 -2.73
C ILE A 27 21.37 -14.51 -1.37
N GLU A 28 22.64 -14.29 -1.04
CA GLU A 28 23.01 -13.56 0.18
C GLU A 28 22.71 -12.07 0.05
N PHE A 29 22.75 -11.48 -1.14
CA PHE A 29 22.26 -10.11 -1.37
C PHE A 29 20.79 -9.97 -0.98
N ILE A 30 19.92 -10.90 -1.43
CA ILE A 30 18.49 -10.90 -1.07
C ILE A 30 18.30 -11.08 0.44
N ARG A 31 18.91 -12.12 1.02
CA ARG A 31 18.78 -12.40 2.46
C ARG A 31 19.27 -11.23 3.31
N GLN A 32 20.41 -10.62 2.96
CA GLN A 32 20.96 -9.48 3.70
C GLN A 32 20.06 -8.25 3.55
N GLY A 33 19.54 -7.97 2.35
CA GLY A 33 18.59 -6.88 2.12
C GLY A 33 17.33 -7.01 2.98
N ILE A 34 16.80 -8.24 3.13
CA ILE A 34 15.69 -8.51 4.06
C ILE A 34 16.13 -8.29 5.51
N ALA A 35 17.28 -8.85 5.92
CA ALA A 35 17.77 -8.75 7.30
C ALA A 35 17.97 -7.30 7.79
N VAL A 36 18.28 -6.37 6.88
CA VAL A 36 18.42 -4.94 7.18
C VAL A 36 17.17 -4.11 6.88
N GLY A 37 16.07 -4.75 6.46
CA GLY A 37 14.77 -4.09 6.22
C GLY A 37 14.69 -3.28 4.93
N ARG A 38 15.57 -3.54 3.94
CA ARG A 38 15.63 -2.83 2.65
C ARG A 38 15.02 -3.60 1.49
N ILE A 39 14.72 -4.87 1.71
CA ILE A 39 13.95 -5.73 0.81
C ILE A 39 12.85 -6.38 1.64
N VAL A 40 11.64 -6.45 1.10
CA VAL A 40 10.56 -7.27 1.65
C VAL A 40 10.14 -8.32 0.63
N ILE A 41 9.63 -9.45 1.14
CA ILE A 41 8.92 -10.45 0.34
C ILE A 41 7.54 -10.61 0.98
N PRO A 42 6.48 -10.03 0.41
CA PRO A 42 5.12 -10.23 0.89
C PRO A 42 4.70 -11.68 0.63
N HIS A 43 4.60 -12.44 1.72
CA HIS A 43 4.14 -13.82 1.68
C HIS A 43 3.56 -14.21 3.04
N ASN A 44 2.24 -14.18 3.13
CA ASN A 44 1.52 -14.67 4.29
C ASN A 44 1.56 -16.19 4.31
N ILE A 45 1.79 -16.78 5.48
CA ILE A 45 1.88 -18.23 5.68
C ILE A 45 0.65 -19.02 5.20
N ASN A 46 -0.52 -18.37 5.10
CA ASN A 46 -1.77 -18.99 4.66
C ASN A 46 -2.02 -18.82 3.15
N HIS A 47 -1.28 -17.94 2.47
CA HIS A 47 -1.45 -17.72 1.05
C HIS A 47 -0.64 -18.74 0.24
N ARG A 48 -1.27 -19.32 -0.79
CA ARG A 48 -0.60 -20.29 -1.66
C ARG A 48 -0.25 -19.62 -2.98
N ILE A 49 0.90 -18.99 -3.03
CA ILE A 49 1.46 -18.41 -4.25
C ILE A 49 2.60 -19.26 -4.79
N ASN A 50 2.88 -19.12 -6.09
CA ASN A 50 4.03 -19.75 -6.73
C ASN A 50 4.93 -18.72 -7.45
N ILE A 51 4.57 -17.44 -7.40
CA ILE A 51 5.36 -16.32 -7.88
C ILE A 51 5.60 -15.39 -6.69
N TYR A 52 6.84 -15.36 -6.21
CA TYR A 52 7.25 -14.46 -5.12
C TYR A 52 7.84 -13.18 -5.70
N SER A 53 7.50 -12.04 -5.10
CA SER A 53 8.02 -10.73 -5.51
C SER A 53 8.88 -10.14 -4.40
N GLY A 54 10.19 -9.98 -4.68
CA GLY A 54 11.07 -9.18 -3.84
C GLY A 54 10.93 -7.70 -4.17
N ILE A 55 10.62 -6.87 -3.18
CA ILE A 55 10.44 -5.42 -3.33
C ILE A 55 11.52 -4.72 -2.53
N GLY A 56 12.40 -3.95 -3.17
CA GLY A 56 13.43 -3.19 -2.46
C GLY A 56 14.69 -2.85 -3.27
N GLU A 57 15.64 -2.27 -2.56
CA GLU A 57 16.85 -1.67 -3.13
C GLU A 57 17.68 -2.67 -3.94
N GLY A 58 18.01 -2.31 -5.18
CA GLY A 58 18.86 -3.10 -6.08
C GLY A 58 18.14 -4.23 -6.83
N LEU A 59 16.82 -4.37 -6.66
CA LEU A 59 15.95 -5.23 -7.47
C LEU A 59 15.32 -4.42 -8.61
N ARG A 60 14.67 -5.09 -9.58
CA ARG A 60 13.81 -4.37 -10.53
C ARG A 60 12.64 -3.73 -9.79
N THR A 61 12.25 -2.53 -10.20
CA THR A 61 11.03 -1.88 -9.72
C THR A 61 9.82 -2.78 -10.04
N LYS A 62 8.92 -2.92 -9.07
CA LYS A 62 7.73 -3.77 -9.16
C LYS A 62 6.51 -2.93 -9.51
N VAL A 63 5.47 -3.57 -10.05
CA VAL A 63 4.19 -2.91 -10.39
C VAL A 63 3.02 -3.56 -9.64
N ASN A 64 2.21 -2.74 -8.96
CA ASN A 64 0.94 -3.15 -8.37
C ASN A 64 -0.23 -2.76 -9.27
N ALA A 65 -1.23 -3.64 -9.40
CA ALA A 65 -2.51 -3.31 -9.97
C ALA A 65 -3.63 -3.37 -8.92
N ASN A 66 -4.48 -2.34 -8.89
CA ASN A 66 -5.65 -2.32 -8.04
C ASN A 66 -6.86 -2.91 -8.75
N ILE A 67 -7.65 -3.69 -8.03
CA ILE A 67 -8.97 -4.15 -8.45
C ILE A 67 -9.95 -3.90 -7.31
N GLY A 68 -11.23 -4.14 -7.53
CA GLY A 68 -12.22 -4.17 -6.47
C GLY A 68 -13.60 -3.73 -6.92
N THR A 69 -14.60 -4.21 -6.19
CA THR A 69 -16.01 -3.87 -6.40
C THR A 69 -16.37 -2.52 -5.77
N SER A 70 -17.45 -1.92 -6.26
CA SER A 70 -18.03 -0.69 -5.70
C SER A 70 -19.55 -0.77 -5.63
N PRO A 71 -20.24 0.13 -4.90
CA PRO A 71 -21.70 0.11 -4.83
C PRO A 71 -22.38 0.23 -6.20
N GLN A 72 -21.69 0.77 -7.20
CA GLN A 72 -22.19 0.93 -8.56
C GLN A 72 -21.94 -0.30 -9.44
N HIS A 73 -20.99 -1.18 -9.08
CA HIS A 73 -20.58 -2.32 -9.90
C HIS A 73 -19.98 -3.44 -9.03
N ILE A 74 -20.72 -4.54 -8.88
CA ILE A 74 -20.36 -5.69 -8.02
C ILE A 74 -20.34 -6.96 -8.87
N GLU A 75 -19.31 -7.11 -9.70
CA GLU A 75 -19.17 -8.25 -10.63
C GLU A 75 -17.86 -9.01 -10.35
N LEU A 76 -17.93 -10.04 -9.50
CA LEU A 76 -16.75 -10.82 -9.08
C LEU A 76 -16.00 -11.46 -10.26
N ASP A 77 -16.72 -11.98 -11.25
CA ASP A 77 -16.11 -12.58 -12.44
C ASP A 77 -15.33 -11.55 -13.27
N GLU A 78 -15.74 -10.28 -13.23
CA GLU A 78 -15.00 -9.19 -13.88
C GLU A 78 -13.73 -8.84 -13.09
N GLU A 79 -13.81 -8.75 -11.76
CA GLU A 79 -12.64 -8.48 -10.91
C GLU A 79 -11.59 -9.59 -11.00
N ILE A 80 -12.02 -10.84 -11.12
CA ILE A 80 -11.13 -11.97 -11.43
C ILE A 80 -10.43 -11.75 -12.78
N LYS A 81 -11.18 -11.39 -13.84
CA LYS A 81 -10.59 -11.14 -15.17
C LYS A 81 -9.65 -9.94 -15.16
N LYS A 82 -9.93 -8.89 -14.38
CA LYS A 82 -9.03 -7.74 -14.20
C LYS A 82 -7.72 -8.18 -13.56
N ALA A 83 -7.76 -8.96 -12.49
CA ALA A 83 -6.55 -9.50 -11.87
C ALA A 83 -5.75 -10.41 -12.82
N GLU A 84 -6.41 -11.36 -13.48
CA GLU A 84 -5.77 -12.24 -14.46
C GLU A 84 -5.13 -11.45 -15.61
N THR A 85 -5.81 -10.40 -16.09
CA THR A 85 -5.29 -9.50 -17.12
C THR A 85 -4.07 -8.74 -16.59
N ALA A 86 -4.16 -8.13 -15.41
CA ALA A 86 -3.05 -7.38 -14.82
C ALA A 86 -1.78 -8.24 -14.70
N ILE A 87 -1.91 -9.46 -14.18
CA ILE A 87 -0.80 -10.41 -14.03
C ILE A 87 -0.24 -10.81 -15.41
N ALA A 88 -1.11 -11.11 -16.38
CA ALA A 88 -0.69 -11.48 -17.73
C ALA A 88 0.10 -10.37 -18.45
N PHE A 89 -0.11 -9.11 -18.07
CA PHE A 89 0.60 -7.95 -18.62
C PHE A 89 1.75 -7.43 -17.73
N GLY A 90 2.06 -8.10 -16.62
CA GLY A 90 3.29 -7.85 -15.85
C GLY A 90 3.10 -7.25 -14.45
N ALA A 91 1.88 -7.20 -13.91
CA ALA A 91 1.69 -6.82 -12.52
C ALA A 91 2.36 -7.85 -11.58
N ASP A 92 3.18 -7.36 -10.67
CA ASP A 92 3.94 -8.15 -9.68
C ASP A 92 3.15 -8.40 -8.39
N ALA A 93 2.06 -7.67 -8.20
CA ALA A 93 1.15 -7.78 -7.07
C ALA A 93 -0.24 -7.24 -7.47
N ILE A 94 -1.25 -7.70 -6.72
CA ILE A 94 -2.63 -7.22 -6.85
C ILE A 94 -3.10 -6.68 -5.50
N MET A 95 -3.83 -5.58 -5.50
CA MET A 95 -4.58 -5.13 -4.33
C MET A 95 -6.08 -5.20 -4.56
N ASP A 96 -6.80 -5.79 -3.61
CA ASP A 96 -8.26 -5.75 -3.55
C ASP A 96 -8.73 -4.57 -2.71
N LEU A 97 -9.32 -3.60 -3.40
CA LEU A 97 -9.87 -2.37 -2.86
C LEU A 97 -11.41 -2.39 -2.83
N SER A 98 -12.02 -3.57 -2.86
CA SER A 98 -13.47 -3.75 -2.84
C SER A 98 -14.12 -3.02 -1.67
N ILE A 99 -15.13 -2.20 -2.00
CA ILE A 99 -15.93 -1.46 -1.03
C ILE A 99 -17.44 -1.77 -1.10
N ALA A 100 -17.82 -2.89 -1.73
CA ALA A 100 -19.22 -3.30 -1.80
C ALA A 100 -19.40 -4.80 -2.05
N GLY A 101 -20.57 -5.31 -1.67
CA GLY A 101 -20.88 -6.73 -1.73
C GLY A 101 -20.24 -7.50 -0.57
N GLU A 102 -20.25 -8.83 -0.67
CA GLU A 102 -19.66 -9.73 0.34
C GLU A 102 -18.12 -9.71 0.24
N THR A 103 -17.51 -8.60 0.68
CA THR A 103 -16.07 -8.30 0.50
C THR A 103 -15.15 -9.41 0.99
N ARG A 104 -15.53 -10.11 2.07
CA ARG A 104 -14.77 -11.27 2.55
C ARG A 104 -14.79 -12.44 1.58
N GLU A 105 -15.95 -12.78 1.02
CA GLU A 105 -16.07 -13.91 0.09
C GLU A 105 -15.45 -13.57 -1.28
N ILE A 106 -15.55 -12.31 -1.71
CA ILE A 106 -14.81 -11.77 -2.86
C ILE A 106 -13.30 -11.97 -2.64
N ARG A 107 -12.74 -11.44 -1.54
CA ARG A 107 -11.32 -11.57 -1.20
C ARG A 107 -10.86 -13.02 -1.15
N LYS A 108 -11.59 -13.90 -0.45
CA LYS A 108 -11.25 -15.32 -0.34
C LYS A 108 -11.31 -16.05 -1.68
N THR A 109 -12.14 -15.58 -2.61
CA THR A 109 -12.20 -16.12 -3.96
C THR A 109 -11.01 -15.65 -4.79
N LEU A 110 -10.65 -14.36 -4.68
CA LEU A 110 -9.49 -13.78 -5.35
C LEU A 110 -8.18 -14.42 -4.88
N LEU A 111 -7.96 -14.57 -3.56
CA LEU A 111 -6.79 -15.24 -2.97
C LEU A 111 -6.61 -16.70 -3.44
N LYS A 112 -7.68 -17.38 -3.85
CA LYS A 112 -7.58 -18.74 -4.41
C LYS A 112 -7.17 -18.78 -5.88
N LYS A 113 -7.36 -17.67 -6.60
CA LYS A 113 -7.17 -17.57 -8.05
C LYS A 113 -5.90 -16.81 -8.43
N ILE A 114 -5.48 -15.89 -7.59
CA ILE A 114 -4.33 -15.02 -7.80
C ILE A 114 -3.11 -15.67 -7.17
N ALA A 115 -2.03 -15.83 -7.94
CA ALA A 115 -0.82 -16.54 -7.53
C ALA A 115 0.41 -15.63 -7.37
N VAL A 116 0.16 -14.32 -7.22
CA VAL A 116 1.14 -13.27 -6.91
C VAL A 116 0.78 -12.63 -5.56
N PRO A 117 1.67 -11.85 -4.93
CA PRO A 117 1.36 -11.10 -3.72
C PRO A 117 0.04 -10.33 -3.79
N PHE A 118 -0.76 -10.43 -2.73
CA PHE A 118 -2.09 -9.90 -2.62
C PHE A 118 -2.23 -8.95 -1.42
N GLY A 119 -2.63 -7.71 -1.69
CA GLY A 119 -2.79 -6.68 -0.67
C GLY A 119 -4.20 -6.15 -0.50
N THR A 120 -4.44 -5.47 0.62
CA THR A 120 -5.73 -4.86 0.95
C THR A 120 -5.57 -3.57 1.74
N VAL A 121 -6.67 -2.85 1.95
CA VAL A 121 -6.77 -1.73 2.90
C VAL A 121 -7.82 -2.06 3.95
N PRO A 122 -7.45 -2.62 5.12
CA PRO A 122 -8.39 -3.14 6.12
C PRO A 122 -9.46 -2.14 6.59
N ILE A 123 -9.15 -0.84 6.59
CA ILE A 123 -10.11 0.20 7.01
C ILE A 123 -11.37 0.24 6.13
N TYR A 124 -11.28 -0.25 4.88
CA TYR A 124 -12.43 -0.28 3.97
C TYR A 124 -13.48 -1.28 4.46
N GLU A 125 -13.08 -2.53 4.76
CA GLU A 125 -14.00 -3.53 5.33
C GLU A 125 -14.47 -3.12 6.73
N ALA A 126 -13.61 -2.52 7.56
CA ALA A 126 -14.02 -2.03 8.88
C ALA A 126 -15.11 -0.93 8.78
N ALA A 127 -14.96 0.00 7.84
CA ALA A 127 -15.94 1.05 7.59
C ALA A 127 -17.28 0.48 7.09
N LEU A 128 -17.25 -0.49 6.18
CA LEU A 128 -18.47 -1.16 5.71
C LEU A 128 -19.19 -1.88 6.84
N ASN A 129 -18.47 -2.68 7.62
CA ASN A 129 -19.03 -3.40 8.77
C ASN A 129 -19.69 -2.43 9.76
N ALA A 130 -19.09 -1.26 10.00
CA ALA A 130 -19.65 -0.23 10.87
C ALA A 130 -20.92 0.42 10.28
N VAL A 131 -20.95 0.68 8.97
CA VAL A 131 -22.14 1.19 8.28
C VAL A 131 -23.28 0.17 8.30
N GLU A 132 -22.99 -1.10 8.05
CA GLU A 132 -24.01 -2.16 8.06
C GLU A 132 -24.57 -2.42 9.46
N ARG A 133 -23.72 -2.38 10.50
CA ARG A 133 -24.11 -2.61 11.89
C ARG A 133 -24.82 -1.42 12.52
N ASP A 134 -24.28 -0.21 12.33
CA ASP A 134 -24.63 0.98 13.10
C ASP A 134 -25.02 2.20 12.25
N GLY A 135 -25.02 2.08 10.92
CA GLY A 135 -25.41 3.15 10.00
C GLY A 135 -24.39 4.27 9.81
N SER A 136 -23.17 4.14 10.35
CA SER A 136 -22.14 5.18 10.25
C SER A 136 -20.72 4.62 10.26
N ILE A 137 -19.86 5.16 9.40
CA ILE A 137 -18.40 4.89 9.41
C ILE A 137 -17.79 5.32 10.75
N MET A 138 -18.35 6.35 11.40
CA MET A 138 -17.86 6.82 12.70
C MET A 138 -18.09 5.80 13.82
N SER A 139 -18.93 4.78 13.61
CA SER A 139 -19.14 3.73 14.61
C SER A 139 -18.04 2.67 14.63
N MET A 140 -17.00 2.79 13.80
CA MET A 140 -15.80 1.96 13.92
C MET A 140 -15.17 2.11 15.31
N THR A 141 -14.72 1.00 15.88
CA THR A 141 -13.91 0.98 17.10
C THR A 141 -12.51 0.45 16.80
N PRO A 142 -11.48 0.82 17.59
CA PRO A 142 -10.15 0.23 17.45
C PRO A 142 -10.18 -1.31 17.44
N GLU A 143 -11.04 -1.91 18.26
CA GLU A 143 -11.24 -3.36 18.33
C GLU A 143 -11.80 -3.92 17.01
N SER A 144 -12.82 -3.29 16.43
CA SER A 144 -13.39 -3.73 15.15
C SER A 144 -12.39 -3.63 13.99
N ILE A 145 -11.49 -2.65 14.02
CA ILE A 145 -10.42 -2.50 13.04
C ILE A 145 -9.41 -3.64 13.19
N LEU A 146 -8.97 -3.94 14.42
CA LEU A 146 -8.05 -5.05 14.70
C LEU A 146 -8.65 -6.41 14.34
N GLU A 147 -9.95 -6.62 14.58
CA GLU A 147 -10.66 -7.83 14.16
C GLU A 147 -10.65 -8.02 12.64
N VAL A 148 -10.79 -6.94 11.86
CA VAL A 148 -10.70 -7.01 10.40
C VAL A 148 -9.26 -7.32 9.96
N ILE A 149 -8.25 -6.68 10.56
CA ILE A 149 -6.84 -6.99 10.26
C ILE A 149 -6.53 -8.46 10.54
N ALA A 150 -6.89 -8.97 11.72
CA ALA A 150 -6.67 -10.37 12.09
C ALA A 150 -7.35 -11.33 11.13
N ARG A 151 -8.59 -11.05 10.73
CA ARG A 151 -9.35 -11.85 9.77
C ARG A 151 -8.73 -11.86 8.38
N GLN A 152 -8.26 -10.71 7.89
CA GLN A 152 -7.59 -10.63 6.60
C GLN A 152 -6.24 -11.35 6.60
N ALA A 153 -5.49 -11.25 7.70
CA ALA A 153 -4.27 -12.03 7.90
C ALA A 153 -4.57 -13.54 7.94
N GLU A 154 -5.65 -13.97 8.62
CA GLU A 154 -6.08 -15.37 8.62
C GLU A 154 -6.49 -15.84 7.21
N ASP A 155 -7.22 -15.02 6.45
CA ASP A 155 -7.68 -15.35 5.10
C ASP A 155 -6.51 -15.52 4.11
N GLY A 156 -5.34 -14.90 4.38
CA GLY A 156 -4.11 -15.05 3.59
C GLY A 156 -3.64 -13.79 2.86
N VAL A 157 -4.00 -12.59 3.33
CA VAL A 157 -3.49 -11.33 2.73
C VAL A 157 -1.99 -11.17 3.02
N ASP A 158 -1.18 -10.90 2.00
CA ASP A 158 0.29 -10.81 2.11
C ASP A 158 0.78 -9.46 2.63
N PHE A 159 0.08 -8.38 2.29
CA PHE A 159 0.40 -7.04 2.79
C PHE A 159 -0.85 -6.19 3.01
N ILE A 160 -0.80 -5.31 4.00
CA ILE A 160 -1.94 -4.44 4.35
C ILE A 160 -1.51 -2.98 4.37
N THR A 161 -2.32 -2.11 3.77
CA THR A 161 -2.16 -0.66 3.90
C THR A 161 -2.82 -0.16 5.17
N ILE A 162 -2.01 0.41 6.08
CA ILE A 162 -2.50 1.03 7.32
C ILE A 162 -2.09 2.50 7.39
N HIS A 163 -3.08 3.37 7.59
CA HIS A 163 -2.89 4.83 7.62
C HIS A 163 -2.50 5.28 9.04
N SER A 164 -1.41 4.73 9.55
CA SER A 164 -0.93 4.93 10.93
C SER A 164 -0.13 6.22 11.13
N GLY A 165 0.26 6.89 10.04
CA GLY A 165 1.03 8.13 10.08
C GLY A 165 0.22 9.39 10.36
N VAL A 166 -1.10 9.36 10.15
CA VAL A 166 -1.99 10.51 10.42
C VAL A 166 -2.15 10.69 11.93
N THR A 167 -1.73 11.83 12.48
CA THR A 167 -1.88 12.15 13.91
C THR A 167 -2.66 13.43 14.13
N GLN A 168 -3.19 13.65 15.34
CA GLN A 168 -3.90 14.89 15.69
C GLN A 168 -3.06 16.14 15.38
N LEU A 169 -1.77 16.09 15.69
CA LEU A 169 -0.84 17.17 15.40
C LEU A 169 -0.73 17.48 13.90
N ILE A 170 -0.76 16.45 13.04
CA ILE A 170 -0.74 16.69 11.59
C ILE A 170 -2.08 17.26 11.12
N ILE A 171 -3.21 16.82 11.67
CA ILE A 171 -4.52 17.38 11.34
C ILE A 171 -4.59 18.87 11.71
N GLU A 172 -4.08 19.26 12.87
CA GLU A 172 -3.95 20.67 13.25
C GLU A 172 -3.09 21.45 12.26
N ARG A 173 -1.97 20.87 11.83
CA ARG A 173 -1.08 21.48 10.84
C ARG A 173 -1.76 21.64 9.49
N LEU A 174 -2.49 20.63 9.03
CA LEU A 174 -3.26 20.66 7.79
C LEU A 174 -4.28 21.81 7.85
N LYS A 175 -5.05 21.93 8.95
CA LYS A 175 -6.03 23.00 9.15
C LYS A 175 -5.39 24.40 9.12
N GLN A 176 -4.20 24.56 9.71
CA GLN A 176 -3.49 25.84 9.74
C GLN A 176 -2.90 26.23 8.39
N GLN A 177 -2.38 25.26 7.63
CA GLN A 177 -1.78 25.51 6.34
C GLN A 177 -2.83 25.69 5.23
N GLY A 178 -3.89 24.87 5.27
CA GLY A 178 -4.80 24.67 4.15
C GLY A 178 -4.16 23.86 3.01
N ARG A 179 -5.03 23.26 2.20
CA ARG A 179 -4.70 22.61 0.93
C ARG A 179 -5.70 23.03 -0.14
N CYS A 180 -5.31 22.90 -1.41
CA CYS A 180 -6.25 23.03 -2.52
C CYS A 180 -7.20 21.83 -2.54
N MET A 181 -6.70 20.63 -2.26
CA MET A 181 -7.47 19.40 -2.12
C MET A 181 -7.10 18.75 -0.78
N ASP A 182 -7.95 18.94 0.23
CA ASP A 182 -7.71 18.54 1.63
C ASP A 182 -7.04 17.15 1.80
N THR A 183 -7.84 16.09 1.87
CA THR A 183 -7.35 14.71 2.00
C THR A 183 -7.97 13.87 0.90
N VAL A 184 -7.13 13.29 0.04
CA VAL A 184 -7.57 12.49 -1.11
C VAL A 184 -7.37 10.99 -0.91
N SER A 185 -6.64 10.58 0.12
CA SER A 185 -6.58 9.17 0.53
C SER A 185 -7.91 8.77 1.15
N ARG A 186 -8.64 7.83 0.56
CA ARG A 186 -9.91 7.33 1.15
C ARG A 186 -9.70 6.82 2.58
N GLY A 187 -8.69 5.99 2.80
CA GLY A 187 -8.38 5.46 4.14
C GLY A 187 -7.88 6.54 5.09
N GLY A 188 -7.08 7.49 4.59
CA GLY A 188 -6.68 8.68 5.34
C GLY A 188 -7.89 9.52 5.79
N THR A 189 -8.82 9.80 4.87
CA THR A 189 -10.05 10.56 5.15
C THR A 189 -10.92 9.86 6.19
N PHE A 190 -11.11 8.53 6.11
CA PHE A 190 -11.87 7.79 7.13
C PHE A 190 -11.25 7.95 8.52
N ILE A 191 -9.92 7.94 8.62
CA ILE A 191 -9.22 8.11 9.88
C ILE A 191 -9.29 9.56 10.38
N VAL A 192 -9.07 10.55 9.52
CA VAL A 192 -9.21 11.98 9.87
C VAL A 192 -10.62 12.25 10.41
N GLU A 193 -11.66 11.82 9.71
CA GLU A 193 -13.05 12.00 10.13
C GLU A 193 -13.32 11.30 11.47
N TRP A 194 -12.86 10.05 11.64
CA TRP A 194 -13.02 9.31 12.88
C TRP A 194 -12.34 10.01 14.07
N MET A 195 -11.12 10.51 13.88
CA MET A 195 -10.34 11.21 14.90
C MET A 195 -11.01 12.53 15.31
N LEU A 196 -11.55 13.28 14.35
CA LEU A 196 -12.27 14.52 14.59
C LEU A 196 -13.60 14.28 15.31
N TYR A 197 -14.35 13.25 14.91
CA TYR A 197 -15.62 12.90 15.52
C TYR A 197 -15.48 12.48 16.99
N HIS A 198 -14.47 11.66 17.30
CA HIS A 198 -14.25 11.15 18.67
C HIS A 198 -13.36 12.05 19.52
N ASN A 199 -12.69 13.04 18.91
CA ASN A 199 -11.64 13.83 19.54
C ASN A 199 -10.56 12.93 20.18
N ARG A 200 -10.06 11.95 19.40
CA ARG A 200 -9.08 10.94 19.82
C ARG A 200 -7.95 10.80 18.82
N GLU A 201 -6.81 10.29 19.27
CA GLU A 201 -5.69 9.98 18.39
C GLU A 201 -6.04 8.79 17.46
N ASN A 202 -5.29 8.67 16.36
CA ASN A 202 -5.46 7.64 15.35
C ASN A 202 -5.43 6.23 15.96
N PRO A 203 -6.47 5.40 15.72
CA PRO A 203 -6.55 4.06 16.31
C PRO A 203 -5.45 3.13 15.81
N PHE A 204 -4.96 3.29 14.57
CA PHE A 204 -3.80 2.54 14.08
C PHE A 204 -2.50 2.95 14.79
N TYR A 205 -2.34 4.24 15.09
CA TYR A 205 -1.17 4.76 15.77
C TYR A 205 -1.15 4.32 17.26
N GLU A 206 -2.27 4.47 17.97
CA GLU A 206 -2.39 4.06 19.37
C GLU A 206 -2.25 2.54 19.55
N ARG A 207 -2.76 1.75 18.59
CA ARG A 207 -2.78 0.28 18.65
C ARG A 207 -1.72 -0.39 17.77
N PHE A 208 -0.66 0.34 17.41
CA PHE A 208 0.34 -0.16 16.47
C PHE A 208 0.99 -1.48 16.93
N ASP A 209 1.25 -1.64 18.23
CA ASP A 209 1.88 -2.85 18.77
C ASP A 209 0.98 -4.09 18.66
N ASP A 210 -0.34 -3.93 18.74
CA ASP A 210 -1.30 -5.02 18.49
C ASP A 210 -1.30 -5.43 17.01
N ILE A 211 -1.18 -4.45 16.10
CA ILE A 211 -1.08 -4.70 14.67
C ILE A 211 0.22 -5.44 14.35
N LEU A 212 1.34 -5.05 14.98
CA LEU A 212 2.61 -5.76 14.86
C LEU A 212 2.51 -7.20 15.35
N HIS A 213 1.77 -7.45 16.44
CA HIS A 213 1.53 -8.80 16.94
C HIS A 213 0.81 -9.67 15.89
N ILE A 214 -0.27 -9.15 15.29
CA ILE A 214 -1.03 -9.85 14.25
C ILE A 214 -0.14 -10.09 13.02
N ALA A 215 0.50 -9.04 12.49
CA ALA A 215 1.33 -9.13 11.30
C ALA A 215 2.46 -10.16 11.46
N LYS A 216 3.09 -10.21 12.63
CA LYS A 216 4.15 -11.18 12.95
C LYS A 216 3.67 -12.63 12.99
N GLN A 217 2.43 -12.89 13.41
CA GLN A 217 1.89 -14.24 13.47
C GLN A 217 1.75 -14.87 12.08
N TYR A 218 1.42 -14.06 11.07
CA TYR A 218 1.11 -14.52 9.72
C TYR A 218 2.15 -14.12 8.67
N ASP A 219 3.19 -13.36 9.05
CA ASP A 219 4.20 -12.77 8.15
C ASP A 219 3.61 -11.79 7.12
N VAL A 220 2.62 -11.00 7.56
CA VAL A 220 2.04 -9.92 6.76
C VAL A 220 3.01 -8.74 6.72
N VAL A 221 3.29 -8.22 5.53
CA VAL A 221 4.05 -6.98 5.35
C VAL A 221 3.14 -5.79 5.65
N LEU A 222 3.61 -4.85 6.46
CA LEU A 222 2.91 -3.58 6.66
C LEU A 222 3.28 -2.60 5.54
N SER A 223 2.29 -2.21 4.75
CA SER A 223 2.38 -1.05 3.86
C SER A 223 1.93 0.17 4.65
N LEU A 224 2.86 1.00 5.09
CA LEU A 224 2.52 2.17 5.89
C LEU A 224 1.98 3.27 4.95
N GLY A 225 0.67 3.46 5.00
CA GLY A 225 -0.09 4.27 4.05
C GLY A 225 0.14 5.77 4.18
N ASP A 226 0.07 6.45 3.05
CA ASP A 226 0.23 7.90 2.90
C ASP A 226 -1.13 8.63 2.99
N GLY A 227 -1.71 8.64 4.19
CA GLY A 227 -3.04 9.19 4.45
C GLY A 227 -3.19 10.66 4.04
N LEU A 228 -2.10 11.40 3.99
CA LEU A 228 -2.05 12.81 3.64
C LEU A 228 -1.19 13.07 2.40
N ARG A 229 -1.15 12.13 1.45
CA ARG A 229 -0.57 12.41 0.14
C ARG A 229 -1.24 13.58 -0.58
N PRO A 230 -0.52 14.30 -1.45
CA PRO A 230 -1.08 15.37 -2.26
C PRO A 230 -2.00 14.83 -3.36
N GLY A 231 -3.18 15.45 -3.50
CA GLY A 231 -4.15 15.17 -4.57
C GLY A 231 -4.11 16.13 -5.75
N CYS A 232 -3.25 17.15 -5.69
CA CYS A 232 -2.95 18.04 -6.79
C CYS A 232 -1.52 18.56 -6.65
N LEU A 233 -0.95 19.11 -7.73
CA LEU A 233 0.41 19.62 -7.73
C LEU A 233 0.64 20.75 -6.72
N MET A 234 -0.39 21.52 -6.38
CA MET A 234 -0.30 22.64 -5.44
C MET A 234 -0.05 22.20 -4.00
N ASP A 235 -0.46 20.97 -3.67
CA ASP A 235 -0.33 20.41 -2.32
C ASP A 235 0.94 19.54 -2.19
N ALA A 236 1.71 19.40 -3.27
CA ALA A 236 2.89 18.54 -3.32
C ALA A 236 4.03 19.02 -2.42
N THR A 237 4.65 18.08 -1.73
CA THR A 237 5.79 18.29 -0.81
C THR A 237 5.47 19.28 0.31
N ASP A 238 4.22 19.27 0.77
CA ASP A 238 3.75 20.19 1.80
C ASP A 238 3.99 19.66 3.23
N ARG A 239 3.66 20.47 4.25
CA ARG A 239 4.04 20.12 5.63
C ARG A 239 3.29 18.89 6.17
N PRO A 240 1.96 18.71 5.96
CA PRO A 240 1.27 17.48 6.32
C PRO A 240 1.88 16.23 5.69
N GLN A 241 2.20 16.26 4.39
CA GLN A 241 2.82 15.12 3.70
C GLN A 241 4.18 14.77 4.32
N ILE A 242 5.07 15.75 4.47
CA ILE A 242 6.41 15.51 5.01
C ILE A 242 6.36 15.11 6.48
N GLN A 243 5.44 15.67 7.27
CA GLN A 243 5.30 15.28 8.67
C GLN A 243 4.79 13.84 8.81
N GLU A 244 3.83 13.42 7.98
CA GLU A 244 3.40 12.02 7.95
C GLU A 244 4.58 11.10 7.63
N LEU A 245 5.35 11.40 6.58
CA LEU A 245 6.54 10.60 6.21
C LEU A 245 7.54 10.42 7.35
N ILE A 246 7.78 11.47 8.15
CA ILE A 246 8.65 11.37 9.34
C ILE A 246 8.09 10.34 10.33
N ILE A 247 6.79 10.41 10.63
CA ILE A 247 6.12 9.46 11.54
C ILE A 247 6.17 8.05 10.97
N LEU A 248 5.97 7.88 9.65
CA LEU A 248 6.09 6.57 9.01
C LEU A 248 7.50 5.98 9.18
N GLY A 249 8.56 6.80 9.10
CA GLY A 249 9.92 6.35 9.40
C GLY A 249 10.11 5.85 10.84
N GLU A 250 9.50 6.53 11.82
CA GLU A 250 9.52 6.10 13.22
C GLU A 250 8.76 4.78 13.42
N LEU A 251 7.59 4.63 12.78
CA LEU A 251 6.78 3.41 12.83
C LEU A 251 7.45 2.24 12.10
N ALA A 252 8.16 2.50 11.00
CA ALA A 252 8.94 1.50 10.27
C ALA A 252 10.07 0.94 11.13
N LYS A 253 10.77 1.81 11.88
CA LYS A 253 11.79 1.37 12.84
C LYS A 253 11.17 0.48 13.93
N ARG A 254 10.02 0.86 14.49
CA ARG A 254 9.29 0.06 15.48
C ARG A 254 8.89 -1.31 14.91
N ALA A 255 8.41 -1.36 13.66
CA ALA A 255 8.05 -2.60 12.99
C ALA A 255 9.27 -3.52 12.79
N TYR A 256 10.40 -2.96 12.37
CA TYR A 256 11.67 -3.68 12.23
C TYR A 256 12.14 -4.28 13.57
N GLU A 257 12.10 -3.51 14.65
CA GLU A 257 12.43 -3.99 16.01
C GLU A 257 11.49 -5.12 16.47
N ALA A 258 10.22 -5.08 16.06
CA ALA A 258 9.25 -6.15 16.27
C ALA A 258 9.42 -7.34 15.31
N GLN A 259 10.36 -7.26 14.36
CA GLN A 259 10.65 -8.26 13.33
C GLN A 259 9.48 -8.48 12.34
N VAL A 260 8.78 -7.40 12.02
CA VAL A 260 7.74 -7.31 10.98
C VAL A 260 8.31 -6.58 9.76
N GLN A 261 8.05 -7.12 8.58
CA GLN A 261 8.46 -6.52 7.32
C GLN A 261 7.62 -5.26 7.02
N VAL A 262 8.23 -4.23 6.46
CA VAL A 262 7.56 -2.94 6.21
C VAL A 262 7.98 -2.33 4.88
N MET A 263 7.02 -1.71 4.19
CA MET A 263 7.24 -0.78 3.08
C MET A 263 6.46 0.51 3.35
N ILE A 264 6.88 1.61 2.72
CA ILE A 264 6.32 2.95 2.93
C ILE A 264 5.57 3.38 1.68
N GLU A 265 4.33 3.83 1.83
CA GLU A 265 3.60 4.44 0.72
C GLU A 265 3.99 5.90 0.54
N GLY A 266 3.87 6.39 -0.68
CA GLY A 266 4.32 7.71 -1.08
C GLY A 266 3.45 8.34 -2.18
N PRO A 267 3.70 9.63 -2.44
CA PRO A 267 2.72 10.56 -2.95
C PRO A 267 2.12 10.22 -4.31
N GLY A 268 0.94 10.84 -4.53
CA GLY A 268 0.16 10.80 -5.75
C GLY A 268 0.52 11.91 -6.75
N HIS A 269 0.17 13.18 -6.49
CA HIS A 269 0.40 14.27 -7.44
C HIS A 269 1.66 15.07 -7.07
N VAL A 270 2.70 15.01 -7.91
CA VAL A 270 4.00 15.66 -7.62
C VAL A 270 4.61 16.20 -8.92
N PRO A 271 4.93 17.51 -8.98
CA PRO A 271 5.55 18.07 -10.18
C PRO A 271 6.97 17.49 -10.35
N MET A 272 7.39 17.27 -11.59
CA MET A 272 8.63 16.53 -11.92
C MET A 272 9.86 16.97 -11.14
N ASN A 273 10.02 18.28 -10.90
CA ASN A 273 11.17 18.84 -10.19
C ASN A 273 11.23 18.52 -8.69
N GLN A 274 10.18 17.90 -8.12
CA GLN A 274 10.10 17.53 -6.71
C GLN A 274 10.16 16.02 -6.46
N ILE A 275 10.03 15.19 -7.49
CA ILE A 275 9.90 13.73 -7.35
C ILE A 275 11.16 13.12 -6.73
N THR A 276 12.34 13.40 -7.29
CA THR A 276 13.61 12.87 -6.77
C THR A 276 13.83 13.27 -5.31
N ALA A 277 13.45 14.50 -4.93
CA ALA A 277 13.56 14.95 -3.54
C ALA A 277 12.67 14.14 -2.59
N ASN A 278 11.44 13.81 -3.00
CA ASN A 278 10.53 12.97 -2.20
C ASN A 278 11.09 11.56 -2.00
N VAL A 279 11.61 10.92 -3.05
CA VAL A 279 12.24 9.60 -2.95
C VAL A 279 13.45 9.63 -2.02
N LEU A 280 14.36 10.60 -2.18
CA LEU A 280 15.53 10.73 -1.32
C LEU A 280 15.16 11.00 0.15
N LEU A 281 14.14 11.84 0.40
CA LEU A 281 13.64 12.08 1.75
C LEU A 281 13.13 10.79 2.39
N GLN A 282 12.32 10.01 1.67
CA GLN A 282 11.85 8.73 2.20
C GLN A 282 13.01 7.78 2.50
N LYS A 283 13.97 7.62 1.58
CA LYS A 283 15.10 6.71 1.78
C LYS A 283 15.91 7.07 3.02
N GLN A 284 16.12 8.37 3.28
CA GLN A 284 16.85 8.81 4.46
C GLN A 284 16.04 8.70 5.75
N LEU A 285 14.78 9.12 5.76
CA LEU A 285 13.94 9.15 6.96
C LEU A 285 13.47 7.76 7.39
N CYS A 286 13.29 6.84 6.44
CA CYS A 286 12.73 5.51 6.66
C CYS A 286 13.79 4.40 6.56
N ASN A 287 15.08 4.72 6.74
CA ASN A 287 16.18 3.76 6.70
C ASN A 287 16.19 2.86 5.44
N HIS A 288 15.92 3.46 4.28
CA HIS A 288 15.87 2.78 2.99
C HIS A 288 14.83 1.65 2.91
N ALA A 289 13.81 1.65 3.77
CA ALA A 289 12.65 0.76 3.60
C ALA A 289 12.09 0.89 2.16
N PRO A 290 11.55 -0.19 1.57
CA PRO A 290 10.99 -0.13 0.23
C PRO A 290 9.94 0.97 0.10
N PHE A 291 9.96 1.68 -1.03
CA PHE A 291 9.09 2.82 -1.29
C PHE A 291 8.08 2.50 -2.39
N TYR A 292 6.81 2.64 -2.04
CA TYR A 292 5.66 2.31 -2.86
C TYR A 292 4.89 3.59 -3.24
N VAL A 293 4.95 4.01 -4.49
CA VAL A 293 4.38 5.32 -4.91
C VAL A 293 3.21 5.14 -5.88
N LEU A 294 2.20 6.02 -5.79
CA LEU A 294 1.06 6.06 -6.71
C LEU A 294 1.33 6.99 -7.88
N GLY A 295 1.81 6.47 -9.00
CA GLY A 295 2.37 7.28 -10.09
C GLY A 295 3.81 7.69 -9.78
N PRO A 296 4.13 8.97 -9.44
CA PRO A 296 3.22 10.11 -9.25
C PRO A 296 2.76 10.80 -10.54
N LEU A 297 1.58 11.43 -10.51
CA LEU A 297 1.07 12.27 -11.60
C LEU A 297 1.82 13.60 -11.64
N VAL A 298 2.38 13.93 -12.81
CA VAL A 298 3.20 15.13 -13.01
C VAL A 298 2.42 16.37 -13.43
N THR A 299 1.12 16.22 -13.73
CA THR A 299 0.20 17.29 -14.13
C THR A 299 -1.25 16.92 -13.89
N ASP A 300 -2.08 17.90 -13.52
CA ASP A 300 -3.49 17.69 -13.13
C ASP A 300 -4.48 17.99 -14.27
N ILE A 301 -3.98 18.28 -15.48
CA ILE A 301 -4.79 18.84 -16.59
C ILE A 301 -5.21 17.81 -17.64
N ALA A 302 -4.93 16.52 -17.44
CA ALA A 302 -5.12 15.47 -18.44
C ALA A 302 -5.94 14.26 -17.95
N PRO A 303 -7.10 14.46 -17.29
CA PRO A 303 -7.96 13.33 -16.89
C PRO A 303 -8.36 12.52 -18.13
N GLY A 304 -8.35 11.18 -18.01
CA GLY A 304 -8.45 10.26 -19.14
C GLY A 304 -7.09 9.79 -19.68
N TYR A 305 -6.02 10.49 -19.34
CA TYR A 305 -4.64 10.20 -19.74
C TYR A 305 -3.69 10.11 -18.54
N ASP A 306 -4.23 9.92 -17.34
CA ASP A 306 -3.45 9.94 -16.11
C ASP A 306 -2.48 8.77 -15.99
N HIS A 307 -2.75 7.63 -16.63
CA HIS A 307 -1.75 6.58 -16.84
C HIS A 307 -0.45 7.08 -17.52
N ILE A 308 -0.52 8.08 -18.41
CA ILE A 308 0.64 8.69 -19.07
C ILE A 308 1.31 9.71 -18.14
N THR A 309 0.52 10.55 -17.47
CA THR A 309 1.07 11.56 -16.53
C THR A 309 1.77 10.88 -15.36
N ALA A 310 1.20 9.77 -14.87
CA ALA A 310 1.76 8.91 -13.85
C ALA A 310 3.00 8.15 -14.34
N ALA A 311 3.01 7.62 -15.57
CA ALA A 311 4.18 6.92 -16.11
C ALA A 311 5.44 7.81 -16.15
N ILE A 312 5.28 9.10 -16.49
CA ILE A 312 6.40 10.07 -16.47
C ILE A 312 6.96 10.20 -15.05
N GLY A 313 6.09 10.39 -14.05
CA GLY A 313 6.54 10.55 -12.67
C GLY A 313 7.06 9.25 -12.07
N GLY A 314 6.42 8.12 -12.35
CA GLY A 314 6.82 6.78 -11.94
C GLY A 314 8.19 6.41 -12.47
N ALA A 315 8.51 6.71 -13.73
CA ALA A 315 9.84 6.50 -14.28
C ALA A 315 10.91 7.34 -13.57
N ILE A 316 10.61 8.61 -13.23
CA ILE A 316 11.51 9.47 -12.45
C ILE A 316 11.69 8.94 -11.03
N ALA A 317 10.59 8.51 -10.39
CA ALA A 317 10.61 7.98 -9.03
C ALA A 317 11.40 6.67 -8.94
N ALA A 318 11.13 5.73 -9.85
CA ALA A 318 11.86 4.47 -9.99
C ALA A 318 13.35 4.72 -10.24
N GLY A 319 13.69 5.61 -11.17
CA GLY A 319 15.09 6.00 -11.43
C GLY A 319 15.79 6.65 -10.24
N ALA A 320 15.03 7.27 -9.32
CA ALA A 320 15.53 7.84 -8.07
C ALA A 320 15.59 6.83 -6.91
N GLY A 321 15.02 5.63 -7.07
CA GLY A 321 15.05 4.56 -6.06
C GLY A 321 13.70 4.15 -5.47
N ALA A 322 12.56 4.51 -6.07
CA ALA A 322 11.29 3.89 -5.72
C ALA A 322 11.28 2.42 -6.18
N ASP A 323 10.78 1.52 -5.33
CA ASP A 323 10.92 0.07 -5.53
C ASP A 323 9.62 -0.57 -6.03
N PHE A 324 8.50 0.12 -5.83
CA PHE A 324 7.16 -0.37 -6.15
C PHE A 324 6.30 0.77 -6.69
N LEU A 325 5.67 0.57 -7.83
CA LEU A 325 4.77 1.55 -8.46
C LEU A 325 3.34 1.02 -8.40
N CYS A 326 2.44 1.79 -7.79
CA CYS A 326 1.02 1.56 -8.00
C CYS A 326 0.67 2.16 -9.34
N TYR A 327 0.13 1.33 -10.22
CA TYR A 327 -0.29 1.79 -11.53
C TYR A 327 -1.34 2.91 -11.42
N VAL A 328 -1.55 3.61 -12.52
CA VAL A 328 -2.66 4.56 -12.67
C VAL A 328 -3.32 4.21 -13.99
N THR A 329 -4.64 4.15 -14.01
CA THR A 329 -5.40 3.77 -15.20
C THR A 329 -5.84 5.00 -15.99
N PRO A 330 -6.22 4.86 -17.27
CA PRO A 330 -6.91 5.93 -18.00
C PRO A 330 -8.17 6.44 -17.28
N SER A 331 -8.83 5.59 -16.49
CA SER A 331 -10.04 5.88 -15.72
C SER A 331 -9.82 6.70 -14.45
N GLU A 332 -8.57 6.92 -14.04
CA GLU A 332 -8.27 7.71 -12.84
C GLU A 332 -8.99 9.07 -12.89
N HIS A 333 -9.54 9.48 -11.74
CA HIS A 333 -10.38 10.68 -11.58
C HIS A 333 -11.71 10.70 -12.34
N LEU A 334 -12.06 9.66 -13.09
CA LEU A 334 -13.25 9.64 -13.95
C LEU A 334 -14.27 8.55 -13.56
N ASN A 335 -13.84 7.29 -13.46
CA ASN A 335 -14.72 6.15 -13.24
C ASN A 335 -13.95 4.91 -12.74
N LEU A 336 -14.67 3.80 -12.56
CA LEU A 336 -14.04 2.50 -12.30
C LEU A 336 -13.36 2.00 -13.57
N PRO A 337 -12.15 1.42 -13.47
CA PRO A 337 -11.42 0.94 -14.64
C PRO A 337 -12.09 -0.30 -15.24
N THR A 338 -12.17 -0.34 -16.57
CA THR A 338 -12.49 -1.55 -17.32
C THR A 338 -11.28 -2.49 -17.40
N ILE A 339 -11.46 -3.70 -17.92
CA ILE A 339 -10.34 -4.65 -18.17
C ILE A 339 -9.27 -4.03 -19.08
N GLU A 340 -9.67 -3.25 -20.10
CA GLU A 340 -8.71 -2.60 -21.01
C GLU A 340 -7.97 -1.45 -20.30
N ASP A 341 -8.65 -0.72 -19.40
CA ASP A 341 -8.00 0.33 -18.59
C ASP A 341 -6.97 -0.27 -17.64
N VAL A 342 -7.27 -1.43 -17.04
CA VAL A 342 -6.32 -2.18 -16.21
C VAL A 342 -5.09 -2.58 -17.01
N LYS A 343 -5.29 -3.17 -18.20
CA LYS A 343 -4.19 -3.54 -19.10
C LYS A 343 -3.33 -2.32 -19.48
N ASN A 344 -3.95 -1.21 -19.86
CA ASN A 344 -3.24 0.02 -20.23
C ASN A 344 -2.46 0.61 -19.05
N GLY A 345 -3.03 0.58 -17.85
CA GLY A 345 -2.35 1.02 -16.64
C GLY A 345 -1.12 0.17 -16.33
N VAL A 346 -1.21 -1.16 -16.43
CA VAL A 346 -0.08 -2.06 -16.17
C VAL A 346 1.02 -1.91 -17.21
N ILE A 347 0.68 -1.78 -18.50
CA ILE A 347 1.69 -1.59 -19.57
C ILE A 347 2.41 -0.23 -19.43
N ALA A 348 1.70 0.79 -18.92
CA ALA A 348 2.26 2.13 -18.75
C ALA A 348 3.19 2.26 -17.53
N ALA A 349 2.92 1.51 -16.46
CA ALA A 349 3.69 1.51 -15.21
C ALA A 349 5.02 0.77 -15.33
#